data_AF-A0A7Y9XV75-F1
#
_entry.id   AF-A0A7Y9XV75-F1
#
_cell.length_a   1.000
_cell.length_b   1.000
_cell.length_c   1.000
_cell.angle_alpha   90.00
_cell.angle_beta   90.00
_cell.angle_gamma   90.00
#
_symmetry.space_group_name_H-M   'P 1'
#
loop_
_entity.id
_entity.type
_entity.pdbx_description
1 polymer ?
#
loop_
_entity_poly.entity_id
_entity_poly.type
_entity_poly.pdbx_seq_one_letter_code
_entity_poly.pdbx_strand_id
1 'polypeptide(L)'
;MHNGFTRTLMPFLLIAPTALSAAIPVRQQWKVGEEREVDEGIYFRLLKVESGWRLWRIETRGSVECRAVKSARGQVHPFPIGAGAMFGFGEPYITIWKHRGELRYFWKGVDFENSMVQIRRQGAKFWDIDNGEQVFNDTNVVEVKIGSWEYPAVRVGYHETKGVMDFAGWSAMRMAVDECDEAR
;
A
#
# COMPACT_ATOMS: atom_id res chain seq x y z
N MET A 1 10.34 34.97 -66.91
CA MET A 1 9.61 33.80 -66.37
C MET A 1 10.58 33.01 -65.49
N HIS A 2 10.55 33.18 -64.17
CA HIS A 2 11.14 32.24 -63.21
C HIS A 2 10.32 32.32 -61.92
N ASN A 3 9.38 31.37 -61.78
CA ASN A 3 8.70 31.04 -60.54
C ASN A 3 9.57 30.01 -59.80
N GLY A 4 10.09 30.38 -58.64
CA GLY A 4 10.81 29.48 -57.74
C GLY A 4 10.22 29.59 -56.34
N PHE A 5 9.33 28.65 -56.03
CA PHE A 5 8.62 28.50 -54.75
C PHE A 5 9.60 28.23 -53.60
N THR A 6 9.78 29.17 -52.68
CA THR A 6 10.44 28.94 -51.40
C THR A 6 9.44 28.31 -50.43
N ARG A 7 9.51 26.98 -50.25
CA ARG A 7 8.81 26.26 -49.20
C ARG A 7 9.51 26.48 -47.85
N THR A 8 8.92 27.29 -46.99
CA THR A 8 9.30 27.40 -45.58
C THR A 8 8.86 26.13 -44.84
N LEU A 9 9.81 25.26 -44.52
CA LEU A 9 9.59 24.13 -43.61
C LEU A 9 9.57 24.65 -42.17
N MET A 10 8.38 24.71 -41.58
CA MET A 10 8.17 24.98 -40.16
C MET A 10 8.52 23.71 -39.37
N PRO A 11 9.46 23.74 -38.40
CA PRO A 11 9.71 22.58 -37.56
C PRO A 11 8.57 22.44 -36.54
N PHE A 12 7.79 21.37 -36.67
CA PHE A 12 6.89 20.89 -35.62
C PHE A 12 7.76 20.49 -34.41
N LEU A 13 7.77 21.31 -33.37
CA LEU A 13 8.29 20.93 -32.06
C LEU A 13 7.36 19.84 -31.47
N LEU A 14 7.77 18.58 -31.62
CA LEU A 14 7.26 17.46 -30.84
C LEU A 14 7.66 17.68 -29.38
N ILE A 15 6.72 18.20 -28.59
CA ILE A 15 6.83 18.17 -27.13
C ILE A 15 6.63 16.71 -26.72
N ALA A 16 7.73 15.98 -26.54
CA ALA A 16 7.69 14.68 -25.89
C ALA A 16 7.17 14.88 -24.46
N PRO A 17 6.13 14.14 -24.02
CA PRO A 17 5.76 14.16 -22.62
C PRO A 17 6.90 13.44 -21.87
N THR A 18 7.78 14.22 -21.24
CA THR A 18 8.67 13.67 -20.21
C THR A 18 7.77 13.18 -19.09
N ALA A 19 7.52 11.87 -19.06
CA ALA A 19 6.98 11.19 -17.90
C ALA A 19 7.93 11.50 -16.75
N LEU A 20 7.49 12.39 -15.86
CA LEU A 20 8.18 12.67 -14.61
C LEU A 20 8.03 11.41 -13.76
N SER A 21 8.92 10.44 -13.99
CA SER A 21 9.06 9.28 -13.11
C SER A 21 9.53 9.86 -11.77
N ALA A 22 8.59 10.07 -10.85
CA ALA A 22 8.90 10.44 -9.48
C ALA A 22 9.93 9.44 -8.98
N ALA A 23 11.16 9.91 -8.73
CA ALA A 23 12.25 9.08 -8.30
C ALA A 23 11.93 8.59 -6.90
N ILE A 24 11.41 7.37 -6.79
CA ILE A 24 11.32 6.66 -5.52
C ILE A 24 12.75 6.60 -4.98
N PRO A 25 13.05 7.13 -3.78
CA PRO A 25 14.41 7.16 -3.27
C PRO A 25 14.95 5.73 -3.19
N VAL A 26 16.08 5.50 -3.87
CA VAL A 26 16.77 4.20 -4.02
C VAL A 26 17.05 3.50 -2.67
N ARG A 27 17.00 4.24 -1.55
CA ARG A 27 17.17 3.72 -0.18
C ARG A 27 16.01 2.87 0.35
N GLN A 28 14.88 2.76 -0.35
CA GLN A 28 13.70 2.01 0.09
C GLN A 28 13.61 0.57 -0.45
N GLN A 29 14.62 0.09 -1.18
CA GLN A 29 14.65 -1.31 -1.60
C GLN A 29 15.14 -2.20 -0.44
N TRP A 30 14.30 -3.13 -0.01
CA TRP A 30 14.60 -4.15 0.99
C TRP A 30 14.76 -5.50 0.32
N LYS A 31 15.80 -6.24 0.70
CA LYS A 31 15.98 -7.65 0.29
C LYS A 31 15.29 -8.56 1.30
N VAL A 32 14.81 -9.71 0.83
CA VAL A 32 14.32 -10.75 1.73
C VAL A 32 15.46 -11.22 2.64
N GLY A 33 15.19 -11.35 3.93
CA GLY A 33 16.15 -11.63 4.99
C GLY A 33 16.90 -10.40 5.53
N GLU A 34 16.77 -9.24 4.88
CA GLU A 34 17.42 -8.02 5.33
C GLU A 34 16.75 -7.45 6.57
N GLU A 35 17.56 -7.12 7.57
CA GLU A 35 17.17 -6.44 8.78
C GLU A 35 17.78 -5.04 8.83
N ARG A 36 16.99 -4.06 9.25
CA ARG A 36 17.48 -2.70 9.53
C ARG A 36 16.80 -2.15 10.77
N GLU A 37 17.55 -1.36 11.52
CA GLU A 37 16.99 -0.45 12.51
C GLU A 37 16.36 0.74 11.76
N VAL A 38 15.07 0.96 11.97
CA VAL A 38 14.29 1.99 11.26
C VAL A 38 14.11 3.23 12.14
N ASP A 39 14.12 3.04 13.46
CA ASP A 39 14.18 4.07 14.50
C ASP A 39 14.81 3.45 15.76
N GLU A 40 15.13 4.27 16.76
CA GLU A 40 15.82 3.84 17.98
C GLU A 40 15.13 2.64 18.65
N GLY A 41 15.79 1.47 18.63
CA GLY A 41 15.26 0.26 19.25
C GLY A 41 14.10 -0.40 18.51
N ILE A 42 13.90 -0.06 17.22
CA ILE A 42 12.85 -0.60 16.35
C ILE A 42 13.49 -1.21 15.10
N TYR A 43 13.42 -2.53 14.99
CA TYR A 43 14.03 -3.32 13.92
C TYR A 43 12.95 -3.92 13.03
N PHE A 44 13.14 -3.81 11.73
CA PHE A 44 12.28 -4.46 10.75
C PHE A 44 13.12 -5.45 9.95
N ARG A 45 12.55 -6.63 9.71
CA ARG A 45 13.11 -7.66 8.82
C ARG A 45 12.08 -8.08 7.78
N LEU A 46 12.44 -8.02 6.51
CA LEU A 46 11.57 -8.49 5.43
C LEU A 46 11.71 -10.01 5.30
N LEU A 47 10.70 -10.77 5.72
CA LEU A 47 10.77 -12.24 5.74
C LEU A 47 10.36 -12.88 4.43
N LYS A 48 9.38 -12.31 3.72
CA LYS A 48 8.80 -12.93 2.54
C LYS A 48 8.20 -11.89 1.60
N VAL A 49 8.32 -12.13 0.29
CA VAL A 49 7.61 -11.39 -0.76
C VAL A 49 6.93 -12.40 -1.67
N GLU A 50 5.61 -12.34 -1.80
CA GLU A 50 4.83 -13.29 -2.60
C GLU A 50 3.52 -12.66 -3.06
N SER A 51 3.13 -12.81 -4.33
CA SER A 51 1.85 -12.31 -4.87
C SER A 51 1.55 -10.85 -4.55
N GLY A 52 2.57 -9.99 -4.53
CA GLY A 52 2.45 -8.56 -4.17
C GLY A 52 2.35 -8.28 -2.66
N TRP A 53 2.40 -9.30 -1.81
CA TRP A 53 2.49 -9.14 -0.36
C TRP A 53 3.93 -9.05 0.11
N ARG A 54 4.14 -8.37 1.23
CA ARG A 54 5.40 -8.33 1.98
C ARG A 54 5.12 -8.71 3.44
N LEU A 55 5.75 -9.79 3.90
CA LEU A 55 5.72 -10.19 5.31
C LEU A 55 6.90 -9.58 6.04
N TRP A 56 6.61 -8.85 7.10
CA TRP A 56 7.58 -8.19 7.95
C TRP A 56 7.57 -8.79 9.34
N ARG A 57 8.75 -8.99 9.91
CA ARG A 57 8.95 -9.17 11.36
C ARG A 57 9.44 -7.86 11.94
N ILE A 58 8.79 -7.43 13.01
CA ILE A 58 8.99 -6.13 13.64
C ILE A 58 9.36 -6.40 15.08
N GLU A 59 10.54 -5.95 15.49
CA GLU A 59 11.04 -6.10 16.85
C GLU A 59 11.18 -4.74 17.50
N THR A 60 10.56 -4.60 18.67
CA THR A 60 10.74 -3.45 19.56
C THR A 60 11.25 -3.96 20.90
N ARG A 61 11.60 -3.04 21.80
CA ARG A 61 11.98 -3.39 23.18
C ARG A 61 10.93 -4.24 23.91
N GLY A 62 9.64 -4.09 23.60
CA GLY A 62 8.54 -4.72 24.34
C GLY A 62 7.78 -5.79 23.57
N SER A 63 7.97 -5.91 22.26
CA SER A 63 7.17 -6.79 21.42
C SER A 63 7.92 -7.27 20.18
N VAL A 64 7.52 -8.45 19.72
CA VAL A 64 7.78 -8.93 18.37
C VAL A 64 6.43 -9.08 17.71
N GLU A 65 6.26 -8.52 16.52
CA GLU A 65 5.02 -8.56 15.74
C GLU A 65 5.32 -8.97 14.29
N CYS A 66 4.41 -9.73 13.70
CA CYS A 66 4.46 -10.06 12.27
C CYS A 66 3.32 -9.38 11.53
N ARG A 67 3.64 -8.69 10.44
CA ARG A 67 2.68 -7.95 9.62
C ARG A 67 2.85 -8.27 8.15
N ALA A 68 1.79 -8.72 7.48
CA ALA A 68 1.75 -8.86 6.03
C ALA A 68 1.07 -7.63 5.42
N VAL A 69 1.72 -7.01 4.43
CA VAL A 69 1.26 -5.75 3.83
C VAL A 69 1.16 -5.89 2.33
N LYS A 70 0.09 -5.37 1.73
CA LYS A 70 -0.09 -5.27 0.28
C LYS A 70 -0.72 -3.94 -0.11
N SER A 71 -0.13 -3.27 -1.09
CA SER A 71 -0.67 -2.04 -1.68
C SER A 71 -1.65 -2.35 -2.81
N ALA A 72 -2.56 -1.41 -3.07
CA ALA A 72 -3.40 -1.46 -4.25
C ALA A 72 -2.58 -1.44 -5.54
N ARG A 73 -3.15 -1.98 -6.62
CA ARG A 73 -2.51 -2.05 -7.94
C ARG A 73 -2.02 -0.69 -8.40
N GLY A 74 -0.77 -0.65 -8.87
CA GLY A 74 -0.13 0.57 -9.36
C GLY A 74 0.37 1.52 -8.27
N GLN A 75 0.10 1.24 -6.99
CA GLN A 75 0.65 2.02 -5.89
C GLN A 75 2.03 1.50 -5.46
N VAL A 76 2.86 2.41 -4.98
CA VAL A 76 4.13 2.06 -4.33
C VAL A 76 3.84 1.14 -3.14
N HIS A 77 4.70 0.16 -2.89
CA HIS A 77 4.53 -0.67 -1.70
C HIS A 77 4.87 0.12 -0.43
N PRO A 78 4.10 -0.04 0.66
CA PRO A 78 4.37 0.63 1.91
C PRO A 78 5.70 0.17 2.47
N PHE A 79 6.38 1.05 3.18
CA PHE A 79 7.66 0.75 3.83
C PHE A 79 7.67 1.20 5.29
N PRO A 80 8.52 0.59 6.14
CA PRO A 80 8.64 0.95 7.54
C PRO A 80 9.06 2.41 7.73
N ILE A 81 8.40 3.14 8.64
CA ILE A 81 8.69 4.57 8.91
C ILE A 81 9.25 4.86 10.30
N GLY A 82 9.48 3.84 11.12
CA GLY A 82 10.15 4.00 12.43
C GLY A 82 9.25 4.43 13.58
N ALA A 83 8.02 4.88 13.33
CA ALA A 83 7.03 5.15 14.38
C ALA A 83 6.37 3.85 14.86
N GLY A 84 7.05 3.10 15.74
CA GLY A 84 6.58 1.79 16.21
C GLY A 84 6.51 0.76 15.07
N ALA A 85 5.37 0.07 14.95
CA ALA A 85 5.14 -0.94 13.90
C ALA A 85 4.46 -0.38 12.64
N MET A 86 4.57 0.94 12.40
CA MET A 86 3.87 1.63 11.32
C MET A 86 4.60 1.52 9.97
N PHE A 87 3.77 1.48 8.93
CA PHE A 87 4.18 1.67 7.54
C PHE A 87 3.66 3.01 7.06
N GLY A 88 4.33 3.58 6.07
CA GLY A 88 3.86 4.78 5.39
C GLY A 88 3.97 4.65 3.89
N PHE A 89 3.26 5.54 3.20
CA PHE A 89 3.18 5.64 1.74
C PHE A 89 2.49 4.43 1.10
N GLY A 90 2.09 4.58 -0.16
CA GLY A 90 1.51 3.48 -0.93
C GLY A 90 0.02 3.25 -0.67
N GLU A 91 -0.66 4.25 -0.11
CA GLU A 91 -2.10 4.21 0.15
C GLU A 91 -2.91 4.16 -1.17
N PRO A 92 -4.04 3.44 -1.21
CA PRO A 92 -4.53 2.58 -0.13
C PRO A 92 -3.79 1.24 -0.10
N TYR A 93 -3.56 0.74 1.11
CA TYR A 93 -3.00 -0.59 1.33
C TYR A 93 -3.70 -1.31 2.48
N ILE A 94 -3.56 -2.63 2.51
CA ILE A 94 -4.09 -3.49 3.57
C ILE A 94 -2.95 -4.10 4.37
N THR A 95 -3.15 -4.22 5.68
CA THR A 95 -2.24 -4.91 6.60
C THR A 95 -2.98 -6.05 7.28
N ILE A 96 -2.34 -7.21 7.39
CA ILE A 96 -2.76 -8.36 8.19
C ILE A 96 -1.78 -8.53 9.34
N TRP A 97 -2.27 -8.73 10.56
CA TRP A 97 -1.44 -9.03 11.73
C TRP A 97 -2.23 -9.84 12.75
N LYS A 98 -1.53 -10.42 13.72
CA LYS A 98 -2.15 -11.12 14.86
C LYS A 98 -2.26 -10.16 16.05
N HIS A 99 -3.46 -10.06 16.61
CA HIS A 99 -3.71 -9.28 17.82
C HIS A 99 -4.46 -10.14 18.83
N ARG A 100 -3.85 -10.36 20.00
CA ARG A 100 -4.44 -11.19 21.08
C ARG A 100 -4.88 -12.58 20.60
N GLY A 101 -4.07 -13.21 19.75
CA GLY A 101 -4.35 -14.55 19.20
C GLY A 101 -5.25 -14.56 17.97
N GLU A 102 -5.86 -13.44 17.58
CA GLU A 102 -6.74 -13.35 16.43
C GLU A 102 -6.06 -12.67 15.25
N LEU A 103 -6.12 -13.27 14.07
CA LEU A 103 -5.73 -12.63 12.82
C LEU A 103 -6.73 -11.53 12.44
N ARG A 104 -6.24 -10.30 12.35
CA ARG A 104 -7.01 -9.12 11.96
C ARG A 104 -6.43 -8.49 10.70
N TYR A 105 -7.21 -7.62 10.09
CA TYR A 105 -6.71 -6.71 9.06
C TYR A 105 -7.26 -5.30 9.24
N PHE A 106 -6.60 -4.34 8.60
CA PHE A 106 -7.03 -2.94 8.53
C PHE A 106 -6.62 -2.38 7.17
N TRP A 107 -7.33 -1.35 6.75
CA TRP A 107 -6.99 -0.56 5.58
C TRP A 107 -6.36 0.76 6.01
N LYS A 108 -5.31 1.16 5.29
CA LYS A 108 -4.67 2.47 5.45
C LYS A 108 -5.06 3.39 4.31
N GLY A 109 -5.63 4.54 4.67
CA GLY A 109 -5.77 5.72 3.80
C GLY A 109 -4.73 6.79 4.18
N VAL A 110 -4.79 7.94 3.51
CA VAL A 110 -3.75 9.00 3.60
C VAL A 110 -3.58 9.54 5.01
N ASP A 111 -4.65 9.82 5.75
CA ASP A 111 -4.52 10.46 7.06
C ASP A 111 -4.63 9.48 8.24
N PHE A 112 -5.50 8.48 8.14
CA PHE A 112 -5.81 7.57 9.26
C PHE A 112 -6.02 6.11 8.82
N GLU A 113 -5.85 5.21 9.79
CA GLU A 113 -6.21 3.79 9.66
C GLU A 113 -7.72 3.62 9.82
N ASN A 114 -8.34 2.77 8.99
CA ASN A 114 -9.77 2.39 9.03
C ASN A 114 -10.79 3.56 9.00
N SER A 115 -10.42 4.72 8.47
CA SER A 115 -11.37 5.82 8.30
C SER A 115 -12.30 5.54 7.11
N MET A 116 -13.60 5.32 7.40
CA MET A 116 -14.67 5.13 6.41
C MET A 116 -14.27 4.28 5.20
N VAL A 117 -14.01 2.99 5.44
CA VAL A 117 -13.66 2.05 4.38
C VAL A 117 -14.92 1.58 3.67
N GLN A 118 -14.93 1.73 2.35
CA GLN A 118 -15.95 1.20 1.47
C GLN A 118 -15.30 0.28 0.44
N ILE A 119 -15.86 -0.90 0.26
CA ILE A 119 -15.39 -1.87 -0.71
C ILE A 119 -16.51 -2.27 -1.66
N ARG A 120 -16.13 -2.72 -2.84
CA ARG A 120 -17.02 -3.47 -3.73
C ARG A 120 -16.22 -4.46 -4.54
N ARG A 121 -16.83 -5.57 -4.91
CA ARG A 121 -16.20 -6.48 -5.89
C ARG A 121 -16.03 -5.76 -7.21
N GLN A 122 -14.95 -6.04 -7.94
CA GLN A 122 -14.72 -5.39 -9.22
C GLN A 122 -15.91 -5.59 -10.16
N GLY A 123 -16.44 -4.47 -10.69
CA GLY A 123 -17.64 -4.47 -11.54
C GLY A 123 -18.98 -4.48 -10.81
N ALA A 124 -19.00 -4.57 -9.47
CA ALA A 124 -20.23 -4.42 -8.70
C ALA A 124 -20.73 -2.97 -8.73
N LYS A 125 -22.06 -2.80 -8.68
CA LYS A 125 -22.69 -1.48 -8.79
C LYS A 125 -22.59 -0.66 -7.49
N PHE A 126 -22.74 -1.32 -6.34
CA PHE A 126 -22.87 -0.68 -5.04
C PHE A 126 -21.63 -0.88 -4.19
N TRP A 127 -21.43 0.06 -3.26
CA TRP A 127 -20.36 0.04 -2.28
C TRP A 127 -20.91 -0.44 -0.94
N ASP A 128 -20.22 -1.39 -0.33
CA ASP A 128 -20.50 -1.87 1.01
C ASP A 128 -19.50 -1.26 1.99
N ILE A 129 -19.94 -0.98 3.21
CA ILE A 129 -19.04 -0.53 4.27
C ILE A 129 -18.25 -1.75 4.75
N ASP A 130 -16.93 -1.62 4.80
CA ASP A 130 -16.08 -2.62 5.42
C ASP A 130 -15.95 -2.32 6.92
N ASN A 131 -16.40 -3.26 7.75
CA ASN A 131 -16.33 -3.19 9.20
C ASN A 131 -15.16 -4.02 9.77
N GLY A 132 -14.28 -4.55 8.92
CA GLY A 132 -13.17 -5.42 9.34
C GLY A 132 -13.53 -6.90 9.48
N GLU A 133 -14.76 -7.28 9.16
CA GLU A 133 -15.24 -8.67 9.21
C GLU A 133 -15.33 -9.31 7.82
N GLN A 134 -15.01 -8.56 6.76
CA GLN A 134 -15.04 -9.09 5.40
C GLN A 134 -14.07 -10.26 5.25
N VAL A 135 -14.60 -11.33 4.63
CA VAL A 135 -13.84 -12.53 4.34
C VAL A 135 -13.37 -12.47 2.88
N PHE A 136 -12.07 -12.23 2.71
CA PHE A 136 -11.41 -12.29 1.42
C PHE A 136 -10.88 -13.70 1.13
N ASN A 137 -10.72 -14.01 -0.15
CA ASN A 137 -10.10 -15.22 -0.67
C ASN A 137 -9.14 -14.86 -1.82
N ASP A 138 -8.33 -15.82 -2.24
CA ASP A 138 -7.24 -15.61 -3.21
C ASP A 138 -7.71 -15.18 -4.61
N THR A 139 -8.99 -15.32 -4.92
CA THR A 139 -9.58 -14.93 -6.21
C THR A 139 -10.28 -13.57 -6.16
N ASN A 140 -10.44 -12.97 -4.97
CA ASN A 140 -11.14 -11.71 -4.86
C ASN A 140 -10.33 -10.57 -5.48
N VAL A 141 -11.02 -9.74 -6.26
CA VAL A 141 -10.55 -8.43 -6.68
C VAL A 141 -11.60 -7.42 -6.25
N VAL A 142 -11.19 -6.46 -5.42
CA VAL A 142 -12.07 -5.43 -4.87
C VAL A 142 -11.58 -4.06 -5.27
N GLU A 143 -12.53 -3.17 -5.51
CA GLU A 143 -12.28 -1.74 -5.48
C GLU A 143 -12.47 -1.29 -4.04
N VAL A 144 -11.52 -0.51 -3.54
CA VAL A 144 -11.53 0.05 -2.19
C VAL A 144 -11.53 1.56 -2.28
N LYS A 145 -12.31 2.18 -1.40
CA LYS A 145 -12.34 3.61 -1.16
C LYS A 145 -12.18 3.83 0.34
N ILE A 146 -11.23 4.67 0.73
CA ILE A 146 -10.98 5.01 2.14
C ILE A 146 -11.10 6.52 2.27
N GLY A 147 -12.03 6.97 3.10
CA GLY A 147 -12.28 8.38 3.38
C GLY A 147 -11.78 8.78 4.76
N SER A 148 -10.85 9.71 4.85
CA SER A 148 -10.34 10.27 6.10
C SER A 148 -10.66 11.76 6.22
N TRP A 149 -10.61 12.25 7.46
CA TRP A 149 -10.65 13.67 7.77
C TRP A 149 -9.37 14.05 8.51
N GLU A 150 -8.67 15.06 8.02
CA GLU A 150 -7.56 15.67 8.74
C GLU A 150 -8.05 16.25 10.08
N TYR A 151 -7.29 16.04 11.16
CA TYR A 151 -7.61 16.60 12.47
C TYR A 151 -6.97 17.99 12.64
N PRO A 152 -7.68 19.00 13.21
CA PRO A 152 -9.04 18.94 13.75
C PRO A 152 -10.10 18.90 12.63
N ALA A 153 -11.13 18.07 12.82
CA ALA A 153 -12.19 17.78 11.83
C ALA A 153 -13.16 18.96 11.56
N VAL A 154 -12.67 20.19 11.67
CA VAL A 154 -13.43 21.44 11.60
C VAL A 154 -12.92 22.23 10.42
N ARG A 155 -13.45 21.88 9.24
CA ARG A 155 -13.40 22.64 7.97
C ARG A 155 -12.13 22.39 7.12
N VAL A 156 -12.36 21.70 5.98
CA VAL A 156 -11.44 21.52 4.85
C VAL A 156 -10.31 20.52 5.10
N GLY A 157 -10.61 19.21 5.03
CA GLY A 157 -9.59 18.16 5.15
C GLY A 157 -10.09 16.76 4.82
N TYR A 158 -11.13 16.63 3.98
CA TYR A 158 -11.58 15.30 3.54
C TYR A 158 -10.62 14.78 2.48
N HIS A 159 -9.95 13.67 2.78
CA HIS A 159 -9.13 12.96 1.81
C HIS A 159 -9.79 11.63 1.47
N GLU A 160 -9.82 11.34 0.18
CA GLU A 160 -10.34 10.08 -0.33
C GLU A 160 -9.24 9.41 -1.14
N THR A 161 -8.94 8.17 -0.78
CA THR A 161 -8.05 7.33 -1.58
C THR A 161 -8.83 6.17 -2.17
N LYS A 162 -8.48 5.83 -3.41
CA LYS A 162 -9.12 4.76 -4.16
C LYS A 162 -8.07 3.85 -4.76
N GLY A 163 -8.39 2.56 -4.81
CA GLY A 163 -7.51 1.58 -5.40
C GLY A 163 -8.25 0.30 -5.77
N VAL A 164 -7.59 -0.53 -6.57
CA VAL A 164 -8.01 -1.89 -6.85
C VAL A 164 -7.05 -2.82 -6.14
N MET A 165 -7.58 -3.70 -5.28
CA MET A 165 -6.81 -4.72 -4.58
C MET A 165 -7.17 -6.10 -5.13
N ASP A 166 -6.15 -6.87 -5.53
CA ASP A 166 -6.29 -8.30 -5.71
C ASP A 166 -5.78 -9.05 -4.49
N PHE A 167 -6.53 -10.06 -4.07
CA PHE A 167 -6.23 -10.84 -2.87
C PHE A 167 -5.46 -12.11 -3.16
N ALA A 168 -4.86 -12.26 -4.34
CA ALA A 168 -3.95 -13.37 -4.62
C ALA A 168 -2.88 -13.48 -3.51
N GLY A 169 -2.72 -14.68 -2.93
CA GLY A 169 -1.83 -14.93 -1.80
C GLY A 169 -2.39 -14.59 -0.42
N TRP A 170 -3.66 -14.21 -0.30
CA TRP A 170 -4.31 -13.87 0.98
C TRP A 170 -4.24 -15.02 1.99
N SER A 171 -4.64 -16.23 1.59
CA SER A 171 -4.59 -17.40 2.47
C SER A 171 -3.16 -17.71 2.92
N ALA A 172 -2.22 -17.72 1.97
CA ALA A 172 -0.81 -17.97 2.22
C ALA A 172 -0.19 -16.94 3.19
N MET A 173 -0.53 -15.66 3.03
CA MET A 173 -0.02 -14.61 3.93
C MET A 173 -0.65 -14.65 5.31
N ARG A 174 -1.94 -15.00 5.43
CA ARG A 174 -2.57 -15.20 6.74
C ARG A 174 -1.86 -16.30 7.54
N MET A 175 -1.59 -17.44 6.91
CA MET A 175 -0.82 -18.52 7.53
C MET A 175 0.60 -18.07 7.87
N ALA A 176 1.28 -17.38 6.96
CA ALA A 176 2.65 -16.92 7.21
C ALA A 176 2.75 -15.89 8.34
N VAL A 177 1.74 -15.05 8.55
CA VAL A 177 1.65 -14.16 9.72
C VAL A 177 1.47 -14.98 11.01
N ASP A 178 0.60 -15.98 10.97
CA ASP A 178 0.30 -16.83 12.12
C ASP A 178 1.53 -17.63 12.57
N GLU A 179 2.20 -18.31 11.63
CA GLU A 179 3.44 -19.06 11.86
C GLU A 179 4.58 -18.17 12.38
N CYS A 180 4.69 -16.95 11.85
CA CYS A 180 5.70 -15.99 12.28
C CYS A 180 5.48 -15.50 13.72
N ASP A 181 4.23 -15.29 14.12
CA ASP A 181 3.86 -14.87 15.47
C ASP A 181 4.07 -16.01 16.49
N GLU A 182 3.84 -17.26 16.09
CA GLU A 182 4.11 -18.45 16.92
C GLU A 182 5.60 -18.73 17.14
N ALA A 183 6.46 -18.23 16.27
CA ALA A 183 7.92 -18.35 16.38
C ALA A 183 8.56 -17.28 17.31
N ARG A 184 7.75 -16.54 18.08
CA ARG A 184 8.18 -15.56 19.10
C ARG A 184 8.73 -16.23 20.37
#